data_AF-A0A090X179-F1
#
_entry.id   AF-A0A090X179-F1
#
_cell.length_a   1.000
_cell.length_b   1.000
_cell.length_c   1.000
_cell.angle_alpha   90.00
_cell.angle_beta   90.00
_cell.angle_gamma   90.00
#
_symmetry.space_group_name_H-M   'P 1'
#
loop_
_entity.id
_entity.type
_entity.pdbx_description
1 polymer ?
#
loop_
_entity_poly.entity_id
_entity_poly.type
_entity_poly.pdbx_seq_one_letter_code
_entity_poly.pdbx_strand_id
1 'polypeptide(L)'
;MNRNHKIAYSFIVLLFISCLSFAQQTKNENVELVKKQNGKRLEFFAKNNDSVSYSVFLRIETEDYRRSSNRPVLQVIPANSETHLITLIKLSDKPGDYKEQFIVNKISQSLNFRKDFDDIQINIDEALKTEDITIFESENCELCNEAKSLFNAYQIAFKTKNITEDQQKLEKLLKKAGQADYNIKNAVFLLKIKESIYTNITTKTALIDTINNYNK
;
A
#
# COMPACT_ATOMS: atom_id res chain seq x y z
N MET A 1 56.46 27.81 -10.92
CA MET A 1 55.45 26.99 -10.20
C MET A 1 55.34 25.64 -10.88
N ASN A 2 55.73 24.56 -10.20
CA ASN A 2 56.03 23.25 -10.78
C ASN A 2 54.79 22.58 -11.41
N ARG A 3 54.93 21.92 -12.57
CA ARG A 3 53.81 21.33 -13.34
C ARG A 3 53.00 20.33 -12.51
N ASN A 4 53.67 19.61 -11.61
CA ASN A 4 53.06 18.64 -10.71
C ASN A 4 52.16 19.30 -9.64
N HIS A 5 52.47 20.53 -9.21
CA HIS A 5 51.60 21.27 -8.30
C HIS A 5 50.31 21.71 -8.99
N LYS A 6 50.36 22.13 -10.26
CA LYS A 6 49.14 22.50 -11.02
C LYS A 6 48.16 21.33 -11.17
N ILE A 7 48.69 20.12 -11.40
CA ILE A 7 47.88 18.89 -11.49
C ILE A 7 47.27 18.54 -10.13
N ALA A 8 48.06 18.62 -9.05
CA ALA A 8 47.56 18.38 -7.70
C ALA A 8 46.47 19.38 -7.27
N TYR A 9 46.65 20.68 -7.54
CA TYR A 9 45.62 21.69 -7.28
C TYR A 9 44.36 21.45 -8.12
N SER A 10 44.51 21.04 -9.38
CA SER A 10 43.37 20.71 -10.24
C SER A 10 42.58 19.50 -9.71
N PHE A 11 43.24 18.48 -9.17
CA PHE A 11 42.59 17.33 -8.53
C PHE A 11 41.87 17.70 -7.23
N ILE A 12 42.47 18.56 -6.40
CA ILE A 12 41.87 19.01 -5.14
C ILE A 12 40.62 19.87 -5.40
N VAL A 13 40.66 20.74 -6.41
CA VAL A 13 39.48 21.56 -6.79
C VAL A 13 38.35 20.67 -7.34
N LEU A 14 38.67 19.65 -8.13
CA LEU A 14 37.67 18.70 -8.65
C LEU A 14 36.99 17.89 -7.52
N LEU A 15 37.76 17.54 -6.48
CA LEU A 15 37.26 16.83 -5.29
C LEU A 15 36.32 17.70 -4.43
N PHE A 16 36.60 19.01 -4.34
CA PHE A 16 35.72 19.93 -3.60
C PHE A 16 34.39 20.20 -4.32
N ILE A 17 34.36 20.16 -5.65
CA ILE A 17 33.15 20.38 -6.45
C ILE A 17 32.19 19.18 -6.36
N SER A 18 32.70 17.94 -6.26
CA SER A 18 31.85 16.74 -6.16
C SER A 18 31.18 16.57 -4.79
N CYS A 19 31.69 17.20 -3.74
CA CYS A 19 31.05 17.18 -2.40
C CYS A 19 29.82 18.07 -2.28
N LEU A 20 29.54 18.96 -3.24
CA LEU A 20 28.38 19.86 -3.20
C LEU A 20 27.11 19.26 -3.84
N SER A 21 27.18 18.04 -4.39
CA SER A 21 26.07 17.44 -5.16
C SER A 21 25.00 16.70 -4.33
N PHE A 22 25.11 16.65 -3.00
CA PHE A 22 24.17 15.91 -2.15
C PHE A 22 23.25 16.82 -1.34
N ALA A 23 22.27 17.43 -2.01
CA ALA A 23 21.11 18.03 -1.35
C ALA A 23 19.89 18.05 -2.30
N GLN A 24 19.59 16.92 -2.94
CA GLN A 24 18.30 16.76 -3.60
C GLN A 24 17.25 16.41 -2.55
N GLN A 25 16.67 17.44 -1.93
CA GLN A 25 15.45 17.29 -1.16
C GLN A 25 14.37 16.86 -2.15
N THR A 26 13.98 15.58 -2.09
CA THR A 26 12.99 14.97 -2.98
C THR A 26 11.67 15.72 -2.84
N LYS A 27 11.46 16.73 -3.68
CA LYS A 27 10.19 17.41 -3.82
C LYS A 27 9.29 16.44 -4.58
N ASN A 28 8.41 15.74 -3.86
CA ASN A 28 7.43 14.89 -4.49
C ASN A 28 6.40 15.79 -5.19
N GLU A 29 6.20 15.60 -6.50
CA GLU A 29 5.28 16.42 -7.30
C GLU A 29 3.81 16.19 -6.89
N ASN A 30 3.49 15.02 -6.34
CA ASN A 30 2.12 14.57 -6.11
C ASN A 30 1.55 14.98 -4.74
N VAL A 31 2.42 15.08 -3.72
CA VAL A 31 2.00 15.44 -2.35
C VAL A 31 2.88 16.55 -1.80
N GLU A 32 2.23 17.66 -1.48
CA GLU A 32 2.85 18.90 -1.00
C GLU A 32 2.65 19.07 0.51
N LEU A 33 3.70 19.54 1.20
CA LEU A 33 3.60 19.97 2.60
C LEU A 33 3.24 21.45 2.66
N VAL A 34 1.98 21.75 3.01
CA VAL A 34 1.44 23.10 3.14
C VAL A 34 1.55 23.58 4.58
N LYS A 35 2.01 24.82 4.77
CA LYS A 35 2.22 25.44 6.08
C LYS A 35 1.30 26.65 6.21
N LYS A 36 0.53 26.72 7.29
CA LYS A 36 -0.40 27.82 7.58
C LYS A 36 -0.06 28.44 8.93
N GLN A 37 0.27 29.73 8.92
CA GLN A 37 0.51 30.49 10.15
C GLN A 37 -0.81 31.11 10.62
N ASN A 38 -1.22 30.80 11.85
CA ASN A 38 -2.39 31.37 12.50
C ASN A 38 -2.00 31.92 13.89
N GLY A 39 -1.64 33.20 13.93
CA GLY A 39 -1.16 33.86 15.16
C GLY A 39 0.12 33.19 15.68
N LYS A 40 0.08 32.61 16.88
CA LYS A 40 1.20 31.84 17.47
C LYS A 40 1.28 30.39 16.97
N ARG A 41 0.28 29.91 16.23
CA ARG A 41 0.20 28.53 15.76
C ARG A 41 0.78 28.41 14.35
N LEU A 42 1.64 27.43 14.12
CA LEU A 42 2.13 27.03 12.81
C LEU A 42 1.58 25.63 12.52
N GLU A 43 0.71 25.52 11.53
CA GLU A 43 -0.02 24.31 11.19
C GLU A 43 0.54 23.69 9.92
N PHE A 44 0.76 22.38 9.95
CA PHE A 44 1.28 21.60 8.83
C PHE A 44 0.17 20.71 8.28
N PHE A 45 0.01 20.75 6.96
CA PHE A 45 -0.94 19.94 6.20
C PHE A 45 -0.21 19.23 5.08
N ALA A 46 -0.63 18.02 4.73
CA ALA A 46 -0.24 17.38 3.48
C ALA A 46 -1.40 17.48 2.49
N LYS A 47 -1.12 18.03 1.31
CA LYS A 47 -2.07 18.14 0.21
C LYS A 47 -1.67 17.18 -0.90
N ASN A 48 -2.54 16.22 -1.17
CA ASN A 48 -2.40 15.28 -2.26
C ASN A 48 -3.16 15.79 -3.49
N ASN A 49 -2.45 16.06 -4.58
CA ASN A 49 -3.02 16.51 -5.84
C ASN A 49 -3.20 15.36 -6.85
N ASP A 50 -2.91 14.13 -6.44
CA ASP A 50 -2.97 12.94 -7.28
C ASP A 50 -4.21 12.09 -6.93
N SER A 51 -4.56 11.23 -7.89
CA SER A 51 -5.67 10.29 -7.88
C SER A 51 -5.44 9.05 -6.99
N VAL A 52 -4.25 8.88 -6.44
CA VAL A 52 -3.88 7.75 -5.57
C VAL A 52 -3.54 8.22 -4.16
N SER A 53 -3.75 7.36 -3.17
CA SER A 53 -3.41 7.66 -1.78
C SER A 53 -1.91 7.48 -1.47
N TYR A 54 -1.40 8.27 -0.55
CA TYR A 54 0.00 8.25 -0.13
C TYR A 54 0.13 8.08 1.38
N SER A 55 1.23 7.46 1.82
CA SER A 55 1.64 7.42 3.21
C SER A 55 2.72 8.46 3.41
N VAL A 56 2.49 9.40 4.33
CA VAL A 56 3.43 10.47 4.63
C VAL A 56 4.00 10.30 6.02
N PHE A 57 5.31 10.55 6.11
CA PHE A 57 6.04 10.66 7.36
C PHE A 57 6.50 12.11 7.51
N LEU A 58 6.12 12.74 8.61
CA LEU A 58 6.57 14.08 8.98
C LEU A 58 7.24 14.04 10.35
N ARG A 59 8.53 14.40 10.38
CA ARG A 59 9.27 14.66 11.61
C ARG A 59 9.65 16.13 11.64
N ILE A 60 9.37 16.78 12.77
CA ILE A 60 9.78 18.15 13.04
C ILE A 60 10.69 18.14 14.25
N GLU A 61 11.84 18.79 14.14
CA GLU A 61 12.78 19.02 15.25
C GLU A 61 12.84 20.50 15.55
N THR A 62 12.57 20.86 16.80
CA THR A 62 12.55 22.26 17.23
C THR A 62 12.62 22.35 18.75
N GLU A 63 13.26 23.40 19.25
CA GLU A 63 13.24 23.84 20.64
C GLU A 63 12.38 25.11 20.84
N ASP A 64 11.91 25.68 19.73
CA ASP A 64 11.29 27.00 19.67
C ASP A 64 9.75 26.94 19.65
N TYR A 65 9.20 25.75 19.42
CA TYR A 65 7.76 25.51 19.44
C TYR A 65 7.39 24.42 20.46
N ARG A 66 6.28 24.66 21.15
CA ARG A 66 5.53 23.64 21.87
C ARG A 66 4.69 22.84 20.88
N ARG A 67 4.56 21.53 21.11
CA ARG A 67 3.75 20.62 20.28
C ARG A 67 2.97 19.65 21.15
N SER A 68 1.88 19.12 20.60
CA SER A 68 1.04 18.11 21.28
C SER A 68 1.74 16.76 21.43
N SER A 69 2.65 16.43 20.51
CA SER A 69 3.39 15.17 20.51
C SER A 69 4.82 15.37 20.02
N ASN A 70 5.78 14.73 20.68
CA ASN A 70 7.17 14.66 20.22
C ASN A 70 7.40 13.58 19.16
N ARG A 71 6.39 12.74 18.90
CA ARG A 71 6.50 11.62 17.96
C ARG A 71 6.38 12.13 16.52
N PRO A 72 7.10 11.53 15.57
CA PRO A 72 6.85 11.76 14.15
C PRO A 72 5.40 11.42 13.78
N VAL A 73 4.84 12.17 12.84
CA VAL A 73 3.51 11.92 12.27
C VAL A 73 3.67 10.90 11.14
N LEU A 74 2.90 9.82 11.19
CA LEU A 74 2.77 8.86 10.12
C LEU A 74 1.29 8.76 9.77
N GLN A 75 0.90 9.20 8.58
CA GLN A 75 -0.50 9.34 8.22
C GLN A 75 -0.74 9.03 6.74
N VAL A 76 -1.89 8.44 6.44
CA VAL A 76 -2.36 8.23 5.07
C VAL A 76 -3.08 9.48 4.60
N ILE A 77 -2.74 9.95 3.40
CA ILE A 77 -3.33 11.10 2.74
C ILE A 77 -4.16 10.58 1.56
N PRO A 78 -5.50 10.67 1.64
CA PRO A 78 -6.38 10.24 0.56
C PRO A 78 -6.10 10.99 -0.75
N ALA A 79 -6.49 10.38 -1.88
CA ALA A 79 -6.47 11.02 -3.19
C ALA A 79 -7.19 12.38 -3.17
N ASN A 80 -6.64 13.37 -3.88
CA ASN A 80 -7.23 14.71 -4.05
C ASN A 80 -7.71 15.38 -2.75
N SER A 81 -6.96 15.21 -1.66
CA SER A 81 -7.36 15.67 -0.33
C SER A 81 -6.26 16.47 0.37
N GLU A 82 -6.66 17.28 1.34
CA GLU A 82 -5.74 17.96 2.26
C GLU A 82 -6.00 17.45 3.68
N THR A 83 -4.95 17.01 4.35
CA THR A 83 -5.03 16.42 5.68
C THR A 83 -4.11 17.15 6.65
N HIS A 84 -4.62 17.51 7.81
CA HIS A 84 -3.85 18.10 8.90
C HIS A 84 -2.90 17.08 9.51
N LEU A 85 -1.64 17.47 9.74
CA LEU A 85 -0.60 16.61 10.29
C LEU A 85 -0.28 16.97 11.73
N ILE A 86 0.12 18.23 11.97
CA ILE A 86 0.52 18.69 13.30
C ILE A 86 0.40 20.21 13.40
N THR A 87 0.14 20.68 14.61
CA THR A 87 0.19 22.10 14.97
C THR A 87 1.33 22.34 15.96
N LEU A 88 2.18 23.30 15.63
CA LEU A 88 3.21 23.85 16.50
C LEU A 88 2.74 25.17 17.10
N ILE A 89 3.16 25.49 18.32
CA ILE A 89 2.83 26.76 18.99
C ILE A 89 4.13 27.44 19.39
N LYS A 90 4.41 28.60 18.80
CA LYS A 90 5.64 29.34 19.01
C LYS A 90 5.76 29.77 20.48
N LEU A 91 6.93 29.52 21.07
CA LEU A 91 7.28 30.02 22.40
C LEU A 91 7.62 31.51 22.29
N SER A 92 7.18 32.31 23.26
CA SER A 92 7.22 33.78 23.15
C SER A 92 8.65 34.35 23.06
N ASP A 93 9.65 33.62 23.56
CA ASP A 93 11.03 34.09 23.70
C ASP A 93 12.00 33.45 22.70
N LYS A 94 11.47 32.83 21.63
CA LYS A 94 12.25 32.02 20.69
C LYS A 94 12.10 32.51 19.24
N PRO A 95 13.15 32.42 18.40
CA PRO A 95 13.12 32.95 17.03
C PRO A 95 12.11 32.21 16.14
N GLY A 96 11.84 30.94 16.41
CA GLY A 96 10.87 30.14 15.68
C GLY A 96 11.52 29.19 14.67
N ASP A 97 12.70 28.68 14.99
CA ASP A 97 13.46 27.78 14.12
C ASP A 97 13.02 26.32 14.27
N TYR A 98 12.99 25.60 13.16
CA TYR A 98 12.68 24.18 13.11
C TYR A 98 13.31 23.51 11.90
N LYS A 99 13.55 22.21 12.00
CA LYS A 99 13.96 21.34 10.89
C LYS A 99 12.84 20.37 10.58
N GLU A 100 12.54 20.20 9.30
CA GLU A 100 11.50 19.28 8.84
C GLU A 100 12.10 18.16 8.00
N GLN A 101 11.58 16.96 8.21
CA GLN A 101 11.80 15.82 7.36
C GLN A 101 10.44 15.32 6.92
N PHE A 102 10.15 15.48 5.62
CA PHE A 102 8.90 15.08 5.00
C PHE A 102 9.19 14.02 3.94
N ILE A 103 8.71 12.81 4.18
CA ILE A 103 8.90 11.66 3.29
C ILE A 103 7.52 11.21 2.82
N VAL A 104 7.36 11.07 1.51
CA VAL A 104 6.11 10.63 0.88
C VAL A 104 6.37 9.29 0.21
N ASN A 105 5.56 8.30 0.54
CA ASN A 105 5.60 6.98 -0.09
C ASN A 105 4.25 6.70 -0.75
N LYS A 106 4.29 6.32 -2.02
CA LYS A 106 3.09 5.81 -2.71
C LYS A 106 2.65 4.54 -1.99
N ILE A 107 1.39 4.50 -1.58
CA ILE A 107 0.82 3.25 -1.07
C ILE A 107 0.56 2.40 -2.31
N SER A 108 1.47 1.47 -2.59
CA SER A 108 1.14 0.38 -3.50
C SER A 108 -0.05 -0.37 -2.90
N GLN A 109 -1.10 -0.55 -3.70
CA GLN A 109 -2.30 -1.29 -3.30
C GLN A 109 -1.99 -2.72 -2.78
N SER A 110 -0.76 -3.21 -2.97
CA SER A 110 -0.21 -4.44 -2.41
C SER A 110 -0.03 -4.47 -0.88
N LEU A 111 -0.22 -3.35 -0.17
CA LEU A 111 -0.12 -3.29 1.30
C LEU A 111 -1.45 -2.92 2.02
N ASN A 112 -2.56 -2.81 1.28
CA ASN A 112 -3.90 -2.56 1.82
C ASN A 112 -4.57 -3.82 2.40
N PHE A 113 -3.82 -4.56 3.22
CA PHE A 113 -4.35 -5.55 4.17
C PHE A 113 -4.31 -5.02 5.61
N ARG A 114 -4.22 -3.70 5.81
CA ARG A 114 -4.53 -3.08 7.09
C ARG A 114 -5.95 -2.54 7.04
N LYS A 115 -6.83 -3.24 7.78
CA LYS A 115 -7.92 -2.77 8.67
C LYS A 115 -8.62 -1.43 8.40
N ASP A 116 -8.75 -1.04 7.13
CA ASP A 116 -9.47 0.17 6.74
C ASP A 116 -10.69 -0.20 5.85
N PHE A 117 -11.23 -1.41 6.04
CA PHE A 117 -12.55 -1.79 5.54
C PHE A 117 -13.58 -1.48 6.62
N ASP A 118 -13.91 -0.20 6.82
CA ASP A 118 -15.01 0.18 7.71
C ASP A 118 -16.40 -0.19 7.17
N ASP A 119 -16.51 -0.86 6.01
CA ASP A 119 -17.82 -1.34 5.50
C ASP A 119 -17.85 -2.79 4.96
N ILE A 120 -16.73 -3.52 4.92
CA ILE A 120 -16.74 -4.93 4.50
C ILE A 120 -16.30 -5.80 5.67
N GLN A 121 -17.26 -6.17 6.52
CA GLN A 121 -17.07 -7.18 7.54
C GLN A 121 -16.90 -8.54 6.85
N ILE A 122 -15.65 -8.98 6.70
CA ILE A 122 -15.37 -10.37 6.33
C ILE A 122 -15.51 -11.19 7.60
N ASN A 123 -16.63 -11.90 7.73
CA ASN A 123 -16.83 -12.85 8.82
C ASN A 123 -16.24 -14.18 8.38
N ILE A 124 -14.93 -14.36 8.57
CA ILE A 124 -14.28 -15.64 8.33
C ILE A 124 -14.56 -16.55 9.51
N ASP A 125 -15.58 -17.41 9.34
CA ASP A 125 -15.90 -18.44 10.31
C ASP A 125 -14.72 -19.41 10.45
N GLU A 126 -14.52 -19.92 11.67
CA GLU A 126 -13.50 -20.92 11.98
C GLU A 126 -13.72 -22.20 11.18
N ALA A 127 -14.97 -22.48 10.80
CA ALA A 127 -15.33 -23.56 9.88
C ALA A 127 -14.52 -23.49 8.56
N LEU A 128 -14.41 -22.30 7.95
CA LEU A 128 -13.72 -22.13 6.67
C LEU A 128 -12.22 -22.44 6.74
N LYS A 129 -11.59 -22.26 7.91
CA LYS A 129 -10.16 -22.56 8.10
C LYS A 129 -9.85 -24.06 7.99
N THR A 130 -10.85 -24.90 8.24
CA THR A 130 -10.71 -26.37 8.20
C THR A 130 -11.10 -26.98 6.86
N GLU A 131 -11.64 -26.18 5.94
CA GLU A 131 -12.18 -26.68 4.67
C GLU A 131 -11.08 -26.95 3.62
N ASP A 132 -11.37 -27.91 2.73
CA ASP A 132 -10.51 -28.17 1.57
C ASP A 132 -10.75 -27.14 0.46
N ILE A 133 -9.99 -26.04 0.53
CA ILE A 133 -10.04 -24.95 -0.44
C ILE A 133 -9.02 -25.18 -1.56
N THR A 134 -9.47 -25.07 -2.81
CA THR A 134 -8.61 -25.09 -3.99
C THR A 134 -8.89 -23.88 -4.88
N ILE A 135 -7.86 -23.08 -5.15
CA ILE A 135 -7.88 -22.03 -6.16
C ILE A 135 -7.42 -22.63 -7.48
N PHE A 136 -8.26 -22.53 -8.50
CA PHE A 136 -7.87 -22.77 -9.89
C PHE A 136 -7.58 -21.42 -10.54
N GLU A 137 -6.39 -21.29 -11.11
CA GLU A 137 -5.89 -20.04 -11.69
C GLU A 137 -5.31 -20.22 -13.09
N SER A 138 -5.47 -19.20 -13.92
CA SER A 138 -4.73 -19.07 -15.18
C SER A 138 -3.41 -18.34 -14.97
N GLU A 139 -2.56 -18.34 -15.99
CA GLU A 139 -1.42 -17.40 -16.04
C GLU A 139 -1.96 -15.95 -16.00
N ASN A 140 -1.25 -15.07 -15.29
CA ASN A 140 -1.57 -13.64 -15.15
C ASN A 140 -2.93 -13.30 -14.48
N CYS A 141 -3.27 -13.99 -13.39
CA CYS A 141 -4.49 -13.73 -12.64
C CYS A 141 -4.26 -12.81 -11.42
N GLU A 142 -4.62 -11.53 -11.54
CA GLU A 142 -4.53 -10.56 -10.43
C GLU A 142 -5.44 -10.94 -9.25
N LEU A 143 -6.68 -11.33 -9.54
CA LEU A 143 -7.66 -11.75 -8.53
C LEU A 143 -7.19 -12.97 -7.73
N CYS A 144 -6.42 -13.86 -8.34
CA CYS A 144 -5.84 -15.01 -7.68
C CYS A 144 -4.81 -14.59 -6.63
N ASN A 145 -3.98 -13.58 -6.94
CA ASN A 145 -3.02 -13.02 -5.99
C ASN A 145 -3.73 -12.36 -4.81
N GLU A 146 -4.84 -11.65 -5.07
CA GLU A 146 -5.67 -11.08 -4.02
C GLU A 146 -6.30 -12.15 -3.13
N ALA A 147 -6.86 -13.20 -3.72
CA ALA A 147 -7.46 -14.33 -3.00
C ALA A 147 -6.43 -15.06 -2.11
N LYS A 148 -5.25 -15.34 -2.65
CA LYS A 148 -4.13 -15.94 -1.90
C LYS A 148 -3.71 -15.06 -0.73
N SER A 149 -3.58 -13.76 -0.97
CA SER A 149 -3.21 -12.80 0.07
C SER A 149 -4.26 -12.74 1.17
N LEU A 150 -5.54 -12.76 0.79
CA LEU A 150 -6.67 -12.82 1.72
C LEU A 150 -6.62 -14.08 2.57
N PHE A 151 -6.54 -15.27 1.96
CA PHE A 151 -6.49 -16.53 2.69
C PHE A 151 -5.29 -16.62 3.63
N ASN A 152 -4.11 -16.19 3.18
CA ASN A 152 -2.92 -16.13 4.04
C ASN A 152 -3.10 -15.17 5.23
N ALA A 153 -3.69 -13.98 5.02
CA ALA A 153 -3.91 -13.01 6.08
C ALA A 153 -4.82 -13.54 7.20
N TYR A 154 -5.78 -14.40 6.85
CA TYR A 154 -6.70 -15.03 7.79
C TYR A 154 -6.31 -16.46 8.20
N GLN A 155 -5.10 -16.90 7.84
CA GLN A 155 -4.56 -18.23 8.18
C GLN A 155 -5.44 -19.39 7.67
N ILE A 156 -6.03 -19.22 6.48
CA ILE A 156 -6.81 -20.26 5.82
C ILE A 156 -5.89 -21.06 4.92
N ALA A 157 -5.88 -22.39 5.09
CA ALA A 157 -5.14 -23.28 4.22
C ALA A 157 -5.82 -23.41 2.86
N PHE A 158 -5.05 -23.36 1.77
CA PHE A 158 -5.56 -23.56 0.42
C PHE A 158 -4.53 -24.26 -0.46
N LYS A 159 -5.02 -24.87 -1.54
CA LYS A 159 -4.21 -25.46 -2.62
C LYS A 159 -4.37 -24.61 -3.88
N THR A 160 -3.35 -24.61 -4.74
CA THR A 160 -3.38 -23.94 -6.04
C THR A 160 -3.27 -24.98 -7.14
N LYS A 161 -4.00 -24.75 -8.23
CA LYS A 161 -4.00 -25.57 -9.44
C LYS A 161 -4.10 -24.70 -10.67
N ASN A 162 -3.45 -25.11 -11.75
CA ASN A 162 -3.51 -24.38 -13.00
C ASN A 162 -4.73 -24.84 -13.81
N ILE A 163 -5.53 -23.91 -14.32
CA ILE A 163 -6.75 -24.20 -15.09
C ILE A 163 -6.45 -25.02 -16.36
N THR A 164 -5.37 -24.68 -17.06
CA THR A 164 -4.96 -25.32 -18.30
C THR A 164 -4.35 -26.69 -18.04
N GLU A 165 -3.47 -26.81 -17.05
CA GLU A 165 -2.80 -28.09 -16.74
C GLU A 165 -3.77 -29.11 -16.13
N ASP A 166 -4.67 -28.67 -15.25
CA ASP A 166 -5.66 -29.53 -14.60
C ASP A 166 -7.00 -29.61 -15.35
N GLN A 167 -7.08 -29.16 -16.62
CA GLN A 167 -8.34 -28.98 -17.36
C GLN A 167 -9.25 -30.20 -17.28
N GLN A 168 -8.76 -31.41 -17.59
CA GLN A 168 -9.59 -32.63 -17.58
C GLN A 168 -10.15 -32.97 -16.20
N LYS A 169 -9.40 -32.65 -15.13
CA LYS A 169 -9.83 -32.88 -13.76
C LYS A 169 -10.86 -31.83 -13.35
N LEU A 170 -10.64 -30.57 -13.74
CA LEU A 170 -11.57 -29.47 -13.51
C LEU A 170 -12.91 -29.69 -14.23
N GLU A 171 -12.89 -30.14 -15.48
CA GLU A 171 -14.11 -30.50 -16.24
C GLU A 171 -14.95 -31.56 -15.52
N LYS A 172 -14.30 -32.60 -14.97
CA LYS A 172 -14.99 -33.65 -14.19
C LYS A 172 -15.61 -33.08 -12.92
N LEU A 173 -14.92 -32.17 -12.24
CA LEU A 173 -15.41 -31.52 -11.03
C LEU A 173 -16.61 -30.62 -11.34
N LEU A 174 -16.54 -29.81 -12.39
CA LEU A 174 -17.64 -28.95 -12.83
C LEU A 174 -18.88 -29.76 -13.23
N LYS A 175 -18.71 -30.88 -13.94
CA LYS A 175 -19.81 -31.80 -14.27
C LYS A 175 -20.49 -32.35 -13.01
N LYS A 176 -19.72 -32.74 -12.00
CA LYS A 176 -20.28 -33.20 -10.71
C LYS A 176 -21.02 -32.10 -9.96
N ALA A 177 -20.57 -30.85 -10.09
CA ALA A 177 -21.21 -29.67 -9.49
C ALA A 177 -22.44 -29.17 -10.28
N GLY A 178 -22.85 -29.86 -11.36
CA GLY A 178 -23.98 -29.42 -12.20
C GLY A 178 -23.65 -28.28 -13.17
N GLN A 179 -22.37 -27.99 -13.40
CA GLN A 179 -21.88 -26.89 -14.24
C GLN A 179 -21.19 -27.42 -15.50
N ALA A 180 -21.78 -28.43 -16.14
CA ALA A 180 -21.18 -29.13 -17.28
C ALA A 180 -20.91 -28.22 -18.50
N ASP A 181 -21.68 -27.15 -18.66
CA ASP A 181 -21.62 -26.23 -19.80
C ASP A 181 -20.67 -25.03 -19.57
N TYR A 182 -19.96 -24.99 -18.44
CA TYR A 182 -19.05 -23.89 -18.14
C TYR A 182 -17.86 -23.86 -19.11
N ASN A 183 -17.60 -22.69 -19.71
CA ASN A 183 -16.50 -22.50 -20.63
C ASN A 183 -15.18 -22.23 -19.89
N ILE A 184 -14.41 -23.29 -19.64
CA ILE A 184 -13.12 -23.25 -18.94
C ILE A 184 -12.06 -22.45 -19.71
N LYS A 185 -12.14 -22.38 -21.05
CA LYS A 185 -11.08 -21.75 -21.86
C LYS A 185 -10.90 -20.26 -21.56
N ASN A 186 -11.96 -19.59 -21.09
CA ASN A 186 -11.94 -18.17 -20.75
C ASN A 186 -11.88 -17.95 -19.24
N ALA A 187 -11.72 -19.02 -18.46
CA ALA A 187 -11.73 -18.92 -17.02
C ALA A 187 -10.37 -18.43 -16.52
N VAL A 188 -10.40 -17.36 -15.74
CA VAL A 188 -9.21 -16.75 -15.14
C VAL A 188 -9.04 -17.20 -13.68
N PHE A 189 -10.16 -17.38 -12.98
CA PHE A 189 -10.20 -17.75 -11.57
C PHE A 189 -11.44 -18.61 -11.29
N LEU A 190 -11.25 -19.73 -10.59
CA LEU A 190 -12.33 -20.48 -9.97
C LEU A 190 -11.93 -20.83 -8.54
N LEU A 191 -12.93 -20.84 -7.66
CA LEU A 191 -12.75 -21.20 -6.26
C LEU A 191 -13.53 -22.48 -5.96
N LYS A 192 -12.87 -23.50 -5.45
CA LYS A 192 -13.52 -24.68 -4.88
C LYS A 192 -13.43 -24.61 -3.37
N ILE A 193 -14.56 -24.76 -2.69
CA ILE A 193 -14.65 -24.93 -1.24
C ILE A 193 -15.41 -26.24 -1.02
N LYS A 194 -14.75 -27.26 -0.47
CA LYS A 194 -15.32 -28.60 -0.29
C LYS A 194 -15.83 -29.16 -1.62
N GLU A 195 -17.13 -29.46 -1.76
CA GLU A 195 -17.72 -29.97 -3.00
C GLU A 195 -18.26 -28.86 -3.92
N SER A 196 -18.35 -27.63 -3.42
CA SER A 196 -18.89 -26.49 -4.18
C SER A 196 -17.81 -25.81 -5.01
N ILE A 197 -18.16 -25.44 -6.24
CA ILE A 197 -17.27 -24.74 -7.17
C ILE A 197 -17.93 -23.44 -7.59
N TYR A 198 -17.20 -22.35 -7.43
CA TYR A 198 -17.62 -21.00 -7.73
C TYR A 198 -16.88 -20.51 -8.96
N THR A 199 -17.64 -20.28 -10.03
CA THR A 199 -17.14 -19.97 -11.38
C THR A 199 -17.31 -18.51 -11.78
N ASN A 200 -18.14 -17.77 -11.04
CA ASN A 200 -18.59 -16.41 -11.39
C ASN A 200 -17.98 -15.36 -10.45
N ILE A 201 -16.69 -15.52 -10.13
CA ILE A 201 -15.96 -14.58 -9.27
C ILE A 201 -15.01 -13.78 -10.15
N THR A 202 -15.43 -12.57 -10.50
CA THR A 202 -14.66 -11.66 -11.37
C THR A 202 -14.08 -10.47 -10.61
N THR A 203 -14.57 -10.20 -9.40
CA THR A 203 -14.15 -9.06 -8.58
C THR A 203 -13.84 -9.50 -7.16
N LYS A 204 -13.06 -8.68 -6.45
CA LYS A 204 -12.76 -8.86 -5.03
C LYS A 204 -14.02 -8.90 -4.16
N THR A 205 -15.00 -8.04 -4.44
CA THR A 205 -16.27 -8.03 -3.69
C THR A 205 -17.01 -9.35 -3.86
N ALA A 206 -17.10 -9.87 -5.09
CA ALA A 206 -17.73 -11.16 -5.35
C ALA A 206 -17.02 -12.32 -4.63
N LEU A 207 -15.69 -12.25 -4.48
CA LEU A 207 -14.92 -13.22 -3.69
C LEU A 207 -15.33 -13.17 -2.22
N ILE A 208 -15.36 -11.98 -1.62
CA ILE A 208 -15.72 -11.80 -0.21
C ILE A 208 -17.17 -12.23 0.05
N ASP A 209 -18.09 -11.86 -0.83
CA ASP A 209 -19.50 -12.25 -0.73
C ASP A 209 -19.66 -13.77 -0.81
N THR A 210 -18.91 -14.42 -1.70
CA THR A 210 -18.89 -15.88 -1.81
C THR A 210 -18.44 -16.54 -0.51
N ILE A 211 -17.36 -16.02 0.09
CA ILE A 211 -16.83 -16.52 1.37
C ILE A 211 -17.84 -16.31 2.50
N ASN A 212 -18.42 -15.11 2.61
CA ASN A 212 -19.38 -14.77 3.65
C ASN A 212 -20.68 -15.59 3.53
N ASN A 213 -21.12 -15.90 2.31
CA ASN A 213 -22.31 -16.71 2.07
C ASN A 213 -22.07 -18.21 2.29
N TYR A 214 -20.82 -18.69 2.17
CA TYR A 214 -20.49 -20.07 2.54
C TYR A 214 -20.60 -20.31 4.06
N ASN A 215 -20.30 -19.28 4.86
CA ASN A 215 -20.33 -19.32 6.32
C ASN A 215 -21.75 -19.17 6.93
N LYS A 216 -22.81 -19.17 6.10
CA LYS A 216 -24.21 -19.10 6.54
C LYS A 216 -24.90 -20.45 6.34
#